data_AF-A0A9P6XLT0-F1
#
_entry.id   AF-A0A9P6XLT0-F1
#
_cell.length_a   1.000
_cell.length_b   1.000
_cell.length_c   1.000
_cell.angle_alpha   90.00
_cell.angle_beta   90.00
_cell.angle_gamma   90.00
#
_symmetry.space_group_name_H-M   'P 1'
#
loop_
_entity.id
_entity.type
_entity.pdbx_description
1 polymer ?
#
loop_
_entity_poly.entity_id
_entity_poly.type
_entity_poly.pdbx_seq_one_letter_code
_entity_poly.pdbx_strand_id
1 'polypeptide(L)'
;MGEDFIRTARSTGLGETGVLLGHALRNAAVPIATVVGLGIALLISGVVVTESVFNIPGLGRLVVEAVLARDYPVVQGLTLVFAFV
;
A
#
# COMPACT_ATOMS: atom_id res chain seq x y z
N MET A 1 -14.91 4.37 -23.38
CA MET A 1 -14.57 5.81 -23.34
C MET A 1 -13.12 6.02 -22.89
N GLY A 2 -12.14 5.34 -23.50
CA GLY A 2 -10.72 5.39 -23.10
C GLY A 2 -9.76 5.73 -24.25
N GLU A 3 -10.28 5.98 -25.45
CA GLU A 3 -9.48 6.12 -26.67
C GLU A 3 -9.26 7.59 -27.08
N ASP A 4 -10.06 8.54 -26.56
CA ASP A 4 -10.01 9.95 -26.96
C ASP A 4 -8.90 10.78 -26.27
N PHE A 5 -8.40 10.33 -25.12
CA PHE A 5 -7.29 11.02 -24.44
C PHE A 5 -5.97 10.90 -25.21
N ILE A 6 -5.72 9.76 -25.86
CA ILE A 6 -4.50 9.52 -26.63
C ILE A 6 -4.52 10.29 -27.96
N ARG A 7 -5.70 10.44 -28.59
CA ARG A 7 -5.84 11.23 -29.83
C ARG A 7 -5.74 12.74 -29.62
N THR A 8 -6.27 13.26 -28.51
CA THR A 8 -6.21 14.71 -28.19
C THR A 8 -4.81 15.16 -27.78
N ALA A 9 -4.03 14.30 -27.12
CA ALA A 9 -2.63 14.58 -26.80
C ALA A 9 -1.77 14.74 -28.07
N ARG A 10 -2.06 13.95 -29.11
CA ARG A 10 -1.32 13.96 -30.38
C ARG A 10 -1.55 15.22 -31.22
N SER A 11 -2.71 15.88 -31.09
CA SER A 11 -3.03 17.11 -31.83
C SER A 11 -2.44 18.39 -31.22
N THR A 12 -1.83 18.31 -30.03
CA THR A 12 -1.33 19.50 -29.29
C THR A 12 0.20 19.66 -29.35
N GLY A 13 0.92 18.82 -30.12
CA GLY A 13 2.36 18.99 -30.38
C GLY A 13 3.31 18.75 -29.18
N LEU A 14 2.78 18.33 -28.03
CA LEU A 14 3.56 17.97 -26.85
C LEU A 14 3.98 16.50 -26.93
N GLY A 15 5.29 16.23 -26.84
CA GLY A 15 5.83 14.87 -26.87
C GLY A 15 5.20 13.97 -25.79
N GLU A 16 5.02 12.69 -26.10
CA GLU A 16 4.34 11.68 -25.26
C GLU A 16 4.78 11.72 -23.79
N THR A 17 6.07 11.98 -23.54
CA THR A 17 6.66 12.05 -22.20
C THR A 17 6.13 13.21 -21.36
N GLY A 18 5.89 14.39 -21.96
CA GLY A 18 5.39 15.58 -21.27
C GLY A 18 3.91 15.46 -20.89
N VAL A 19 3.11 14.81 -21.74
CA VAL A 19 1.69 14.51 -21.46
C VAL A 19 1.56 13.40 -20.42
N LEU A 20 2.38 12.34 -20.52
CA LEU A 20 2.38 11.25 -19.54
C LEU A 20 2.77 11.76 -18.14
N LEU A 21 3.90 12.44 -18.01
CA LEU A 21 4.40 12.91 -16.70
C LEU A 21 3.58 14.07 -16.13
N GLY A 22 3.16 15.02 -16.97
CA GLY A 22 2.52 16.25 -16.52
C GLY A 22 1.01 16.14 -16.28
N HIS A 23 0.28 15.34 -17.07
CA HIS A 23 -1.18 15.28 -17.04
C HIS A 23 -1.72 13.89 -16.70
N ALA A 24 -1.22 12.85 -17.37
CA ALA A 24 -1.70 11.49 -17.11
C ALA A 24 -1.28 11.01 -15.71
N LEU A 25 -0.03 11.26 -15.29
CA LEU A 25 0.45 10.89 -13.95
C LEU A 25 -0.28 11.63 -12.85
N ARG A 26 -0.56 12.93 -13.01
CA ARG A 26 -1.26 13.73 -11.98
C ARG A 26 -2.71 13.30 -11.80
N ASN A 27 -3.38 12.86 -12.88
CA ASN A 27 -4.74 12.33 -12.82
C ASN A 27 -4.80 10.86 -12.39
N ALA A 28 -3.82 10.05 -12.79
CA ALA A 28 -3.69 8.65 -12.38
C ALA A 28 -3.08 8.48 -10.97
N ALA A 29 -2.46 9.52 -10.40
CA ALA A 29 -1.85 9.47 -9.07
C ALA A 29 -2.86 9.10 -7.98
N VAL A 30 -4.10 9.56 -8.08
CA VAL A 30 -5.15 9.24 -7.09
C VAL A 30 -5.45 7.73 -7.06
N PRO A 31 -5.81 7.06 -8.18
CA PRO A 31 -6.02 5.61 -8.16
C PRO A 31 -4.74 4.82 -7.90
N ILE A 32 -3.57 5.28 -8.37
CA ILE A 32 -2.28 4.62 -8.09
C ILE A 32 -1.98 4.65 -6.58
N ALA A 33 -2.15 5.78 -5.92
CA ALA A 33 -1.94 5.89 -4.48
C ALA A 33 -2.88 4.96 -3.71
N THR A 34 -4.13 4.83 -4.12
CA THR A 34 -5.09 3.89 -3.51
C THR A 34 -4.63 2.45 -3.67
N VAL A 35 -4.23 2.03 -4.89
CA VAL A 35 -3.75 0.66 -5.13
C VAL A 35 -2.47 0.37 -4.36
N VAL A 36 -1.54 1.33 -4.30
CA VAL A 36 -0.31 1.19 -3.50
C VAL A 36 -0.63 1.09 -2.01
N GLY A 37 -1.54 1.92 -1.49
CA GLY A 37 -1.99 1.86 -0.10
C GLY A 37 -2.63 0.51 0.24
N LEU A 38 -3.50 0.00 -0.62
CA LEU A 38 -4.06 -1.36 -0.50
C LEU A 38 -2.97 -2.44 -0.55
N GLY A 39 -1.99 -2.29 -1.45
CA GLY A 39 -0.84 -3.20 -1.53
C GLY A 39 -0.04 -3.23 -0.24
N ILE A 40 0.27 -2.07 0.33
CA ILE A 40 0.98 -1.95 1.61
C ILE A 40 0.17 -2.60 2.75
N ALA A 41 -1.13 -2.33 2.84
CA ALA A 41 -2.00 -2.94 3.85
C ALA A 41 -2.03 -4.48 3.75
N LEU A 42 -2.09 -5.01 2.53
CA LEU A 42 -2.03 -6.46 2.27
C LEU A 42 -0.67 -7.05 2.66
N LEU A 43 0.43 -6.34 2.38
CA LEU A 43 1.78 -6.78 2.76
C LEU A 43 1.94 -6.81 4.29
N ILE A 44 1.45 -5.80 5.01
CA ILE A 44 1.48 -5.76 6.48
C ILE A 44 0.68 -6.93 7.06
N SER A 45 -0.49 -7.24 6.50
CA SER A 45 -1.29 -8.40 6.94
C SER A 45 -0.60 -9.75 6.65
N GLY A 46 0.05 -9.88 5.49
CA GLY A 46 0.74 -11.10 5.09
C GLY A 46 2.06 -11.35 5.82
N VAL A 47 2.71 -10.31 6.35
CA VAL A 47 4.03 -10.42 7.00
C VAL A 47 4.00 -11.36 8.21
N VAL A 48 2.88 -11.39 8.94
CA VAL A 48 2.66 -12.26 10.12
C VAL A 48 2.90 -13.73 9.77
N VAL A 49 2.42 -14.17 8.61
CA VAL A 49 2.56 -15.55 8.14
C VAL A 49 4.01 -15.84 7.79
N THR A 50 4.69 -14.91 7.11
CA THR A 50 6.10 -15.08 6.76
C THR A 50 7.01 -15.06 7.99
N GLU A 51 6.75 -14.23 8.98
CA GLU A 51 7.49 -14.19 10.26
C GLU A 51 7.33 -15.50 11.04
N SER A 52 6.11 -16.05 11.04
CA SER A 52 5.80 -17.31 11.72
C SER A 52 6.44 -18.51 11.03
N VAL A 53 6.40 -18.59 9.70
CA VAL A 53 6.95 -19.71 8.93
C VAL A 53 8.49 -19.71 8.95
N PHE A 54 9.13 -18.55 8.79
CA PHE A 54 10.59 -18.44 8.78
C PHE A 54 11.20 -18.24 10.17
N ASN A 55 10.39 -18.24 11.23
CA ASN A 55 10.82 -18.07 12.61
C ASN A 55 11.63 -16.77 12.84
N ILE A 56 11.34 -15.73 12.05
CA ILE A 56 12.00 -14.43 12.12
C ILE A 56 11.29 -13.60 13.21
N PRO A 57 12.02 -12.95 14.14
CA PRO A 57 11.40 -12.09 15.15
C PRO A 57 10.80 -10.85 14.47
N GLY A 58 9.49 -10.67 14.63
CA GLY A 58 8.77 -9.55 14.02
C GLY A 58 7.49 -9.18 14.75
N LEU A 59 6.94 -8.01 14.40
CA LEU A 59 5.82 -7.40 15.10
C LEU A 59 4.52 -8.17 14.91
N GLY A 60 4.32 -8.75 13.72
CA GLY A 60 3.12 -9.51 13.40
C GLY A 60 3.00 -10.78 14.24
N ARG A 61 4.11 -11.52 14.34
CA ARG A 61 4.20 -12.69 15.22
C ARG A 61 4.02 -12.32 16.70
N LEU A 62 4.60 -11.20 17.14
CA LEU A 62 4.48 -10.73 18.53
C LEU A 62 3.01 -10.46 18.92
N VAL A 63 2.19 -9.93 18.01
CA VAL A 63 0.75 -9.77 18.24
C VAL A 63 0.09 -11.12 18.47
N VAL A 64 0.37 -12.12 17.63
CA VAL A 64 -0.23 -13.46 17.74
C VAL A 64 0.15 -14.12 19.07
N GLU A 65 1.43 -14.05 19.44
CA GLU A 65 1.91 -14.56 20.73
C GLU A 65 1.27 -13.84 21.91
N ALA A 66 1.18 -12.51 21.88
CA ALA A 66 0.55 -11.71 22.93
C ALA A 66 -0.95 -12.00 23.08
N VAL A 67 -1.67 -12.20 21.96
CA VAL A 67 -3.08 -12.60 21.98
C VAL A 67 -3.26 -13.98 22.62
N LEU A 68 -2.39 -14.94 22.26
CA LEU A 68 -2.42 -16.29 22.83
C LEU A 68 -2.06 -16.30 24.32
N ALA A 69 -1.10 -15.47 24.73
CA ALA A 69 -0.68 -15.29 26.12
C ALA A 69 -1.64 -14.44 26.96
N ARG A 70 -2.68 -13.85 26.34
CA ARG A 70 -3.60 -12.86 26.95
C ARG A 70 -2.88 -11.65 27.55
N ASP A 71 -1.78 -11.23 26.92
CA ASP A 71 -1.03 -10.04 27.31
C ASP A 71 -1.67 -8.78 26.71
N TYR A 72 -2.77 -8.35 27.32
CA TYR A 72 -3.59 -7.22 26.85
C TYR A 72 -2.81 -5.90 26.69
N PRO A 73 -1.88 -5.52 27.59
CA PRO A 73 -1.05 -4.33 27.39
C PRO A 73 -0.25 -4.36 26.08
N VAL A 74 0.35 -5.50 25.74
CA VAL A 74 1.16 -5.65 24.52
C VAL A 74 0.27 -5.59 23.27
N VAL A 75 -0.87 -6.27 23.28
CA VAL A 75 -1.85 -6.22 22.18
C VAL A 75 -2.36 -4.80 21.95
N GLN A 76 -2.68 -4.07 23.02
CA GLN A 76 -3.18 -2.70 22.91
C GLN A 76 -2.10 -1.74 22.41
N GLY A 77 -0.85 -1.87 22.87
CA GLY A 77 0.28 -1.07 22.39
C GLY A 77 0.56 -1.29 20.91
N LEU A 78 0.59 -2.55 20.47
CA LEU A 78 0.79 -2.89 19.05
C LEU A 78 -0.35 -2.39 18.18
N THR A 79 -1.60 -2.50 18.65
CA THR A 79 -2.77 -1.99 17.92
C THR A 79 -2.69 -0.48 17.70
N LEU A 80 -2.24 0.28 18.69
CA LEU A 80 -2.06 1.74 18.55
C LEU A 80 -0.95 2.08 17.55
N VAL A 81 0.14 1.32 17.53
CA VAL A 81 1.23 1.49 16.54
C VAL A 81 0.72 1.22 15.13
N PHE A 82 -0.02 0.12 14.92
CA PHE A 82 -0.60 -0.19 13.61
C PHE A 82 -1.68 0.79 13.17
N ALA A 83 -2.45 1.37 14.10
CA ALA A 83 -3.48 2.36 13.77
C ALA A 83 -2.88 3.72 13.35
N PHE A 84 -1.64 4.01 13.75
CA PHE A 84 -0.94 5.24 13.37
C PHE A 84 -0.27 5.15 11.99
N VAL A 85 -0.02 3.93 11.50
CA VAL A 85 0.65 3.63 10.22
C VAL A 85 -0.39 3.43 9.13
#